data_AF-A0A6V7ISF8-F1
#
_entry.id   AF-A0A6V7ISF8-F1
#
_cell.length_a   1.000
_cell.length_b   1.000
_cell.length_c   1.000
_cell.angle_alpha   90.00
_cell.angle_beta   90.00
_cell.angle_gamma   90.00
#
_symmetry.space_group_name_H-M   'P 1'
#
loop_
_entity.id
_entity.type
_entity.pdbx_description
1 polymer ?
#
loop_
_entity_poly.entity_id
_entity_poly.type
_entity_poly.pdbx_seq_one_letter_code
_entity_poly.pdbx_strand_id
1 'polypeptide(L)'
;EEYAVGRMSINELAAVKRYMGTKDQQAEAELKSTDELDLPSLSAQYKLFEIDHCGSSKIFLVYNSIKPDIEPNIWLYNEDNNIKWYKLADNFTKYFRMMLVHLGLPFWQHCTAGLPLKTWIEQIYYLVGPHLLPNTIKYTDSVASNLWKDGPPNIIDPAIFRGRDNKQRNSRKK
;
A
#
# COMPACT_ATOMS: atom_id res chain seq x y z
N GLU A 1 -3.21 14.81 -13.33
CA GLU A 1 -2.81 14.78 -11.91
C GLU A 1 -1.45 14.09 -11.84
N GLU A 2 -0.44 14.76 -11.27
CA GLU A 2 0.90 14.20 -11.12
C GLU A 2 1.01 13.55 -9.74
N TYR A 3 1.28 12.25 -9.70
CA TYR A 3 1.35 11.50 -8.44
C TYR A 3 2.82 11.34 -8.05
N ALA A 4 3.34 12.33 -7.34
CA ALA A 4 4.70 12.30 -6.81
C ALA A 4 4.90 11.08 -5.89
N VAL A 5 5.95 10.30 -6.17
CA VAL A 5 6.40 9.20 -5.29
C VAL A 5 7.00 9.81 -4.04
N GLY A 6 6.65 9.28 -2.86
CA GLY A 6 7.19 9.77 -1.59
C GLY A 6 6.36 10.88 -0.93
N ARG A 7 5.24 11.28 -1.53
CA ARG A 7 4.39 12.33 -0.98
C ARG A 7 3.56 11.77 0.18
N MET A 8 3.88 12.19 1.39
CA MET A 8 3.11 11.91 2.59
C MET A 8 2.43 13.21 3.04
N SER A 9 1.14 13.35 2.72
CA SER A 9 0.35 14.52 3.11
C SER A 9 -1.04 14.11 3.56
N ILE A 10 -1.57 14.87 4.50
CA ILE A 10 -2.96 14.85 4.95
C ILE A 10 -3.43 16.30 4.86
N ASN A 11 -4.72 16.52 4.58
CA ASN A 11 -5.30 17.86 4.49
C ASN A 11 -5.00 18.68 5.75
N GLU A 12 -4.69 19.96 5.55
CA GLU A 12 -4.54 20.90 6.65
C GLU A 12 -5.85 21.00 7.44
N LEU A 13 -5.74 21.23 8.75
CA LEU A 13 -6.92 21.33 9.63
C LEU A 13 -7.92 22.39 9.16
N ALA A 14 -7.44 23.49 8.54
CA ALA A 14 -8.28 24.55 7.98
C ALA A 14 -9.06 24.11 6.74
N ALA A 15 -8.57 23.11 6.00
CA ALA A 15 -9.20 22.57 4.81
C ALA A 15 -10.17 21.42 5.12
N VAL A 16 -10.03 20.78 6.28
CA VAL A 16 -10.90 19.68 6.71
C VAL A 16 -12.33 20.20 6.94
N LYS A 17 -13.28 19.66 6.18
CA LYS A 17 -14.71 20.00 6.28
C LYS A 17 -15.52 18.76 6.61
N ARG A 18 -16.61 18.96 7.35
CA ARG A 18 -17.60 17.91 7.55
C ARG A 18 -18.28 17.59 6.22
N TYR A 19 -18.23 16.33 5.83
CA TYR A 19 -18.95 15.83 4.67
C TYR A 19 -20.38 15.52 5.06
N MET A 20 -21.33 16.09 4.30
CA MET A 20 -22.76 15.94 4.54
C MET A 20 -23.45 15.06 3.48
N GLY A 21 -22.80 14.69 2.38
CA GLY A 21 -23.46 13.98 1.27
C GLY A 21 -24.58 14.78 0.61
N THR A 22 -25.27 14.20 -0.37
CA THR A 22 -26.49 14.76 -0.96
C THR A 22 -27.73 14.41 -0.12
N LYS A 23 -28.81 15.19 -0.27
CA LYS A 23 -30.08 14.96 0.45
C LYS A 23 -30.63 13.54 0.21
N ASP A 24 -30.50 13.03 -1.01
CA ASP A 24 -30.95 11.68 -1.37
C ASP A 24 -30.11 10.60 -0.67
N GLN A 25 -28.78 10.81 -0.59
CA GLN A 25 -27.88 9.89 0.13
C GLN A 25 -28.13 9.88 1.64
N GLN A 26 -28.53 11.02 2.23
CA GLN A 26 -28.94 11.09 3.63
C GLN A 26 -30.25 10.34 3.86
N ALA A 27 -31.26 10.56 3.02
CA ALA A 27 -32.54 9.87 3.12
C ALA A 27 -32.39 8.35 2.94
N GLU A 28 -31.57 7.90 1.99
CA GLU A 28 -31.26 6.48 1.82
C GLU A 28 -30.50 5.89 3.01
N ALA A 29 -29.59 6.65 3.63
CA ALA A 29 -28.85 6.22 4.81
C ALA A 29 -29.73 6.12 6.06
N GLU A 30 -30.79 6.94 6.16
CA GLU A 30 -31.79 6.86 7.24
C GLU A 30 -32.79 5.72 7.02
N LEU A 31 -33.09 5.37 5.77
CA LEU A 31 -33.99 4.26 5.40
C LEU A 31 -33.33 2.89 5.49
N LYS A 32 -32.01 2.78 5.27
CA LYS A 32 -31.24 1.55 5.49
C LYS A 32 -31.10 1.30 6.99
N SER A 33 -32.01 0.47 7.52
CA SER A 33 -32.01 0.04 8.92
C SER A 33 -30.67 -0.57 9.34
N THR A 34 -30.29 -0.20 10.56
CA THR A 34 -29.12 -0.50 11.40
C THR A 34 -28.72 -1.98 11.55
N ASP A 35 -28.64 -2.78 10.49
CA ASP A 35 -28.16 -4.17 10.60
C ASP A 35 -26.69 -4.35 10.17
N GLU A 36 -26.10 -3.36 9.49
CA GLU A 36 -24.66 -3.33 9.19
C GLU A 36 -23.97 -2.33 10.12
N LEU A 37 -23.83 -2.72 11.39
CA LEU A 37 -23.40 -1.86 12.51
C LEU A 37 -22.02 -1.20 12.37
N ASP A 38 -21.21 -1.62 11.38
CA ASP A 38 -19.83 -1.17 11.21
C ASP A 38 -19.61 -0.30 9.97
N LEU A 39 -20.58 -0.14 9.07
CA LEU A 39 -20.39 0.68 7.88
C LEU A 39 -20.66 2.17 8.20
N PRO A 40 -19.73 3.09 7.87
CA PRO A 40 -20.01 4.51 8.02
C PRO A 40 -21.13 4.90 7.05
N SER A 41 -22.25 5.34 7.60
CA SER A 41 -23.38 5.87 6.82
C SER A 41 -23.43 7.39 6.95
N LEU A 42 -24.08 8.05 5.97
CA LEU A 42 -24.37 9.49 6.03
C LEU A 42 -25.50 9.84 7.01
N SER A 43 -25.88 8.88 7.86
CA SER A 43 -26.86 9.08 8.91
C SER A 43 -26.36 10.07 9.97
N ALA A 44 -27.27 10.60 10.77
CA ALA A 44 -26.95 11.46 11.91
C ALA A 44 -26.03 10.80 12.95
N GLN A 45 -25.82 9.47 12.90
CA GLN A 45 -25.00 8.73 13.83
C GLN A 45 -23.51 8.99 13.63
N TYR A 46 -23.08 9.33 12.42
CA TYR A 46 -21.67 9.51 12.09
C TYR A 46 -21.36 10.95 11.66
N LYS A 47 -20.17 11.43 12.04
CA LYS A 47 -19.60 12.68 11.53
C LYS A 47 -18.37 12.33 10.70
N LEU A 48 -18.45 12.61 9.40
CA LEU A 48 -17.41 12.30 8.44
C LEU A 48 -16.62 13.57 8.12
N PHE A 49 -15.30 13.48 8.19
CA PHE A 49 -14.39 14.58 7.84
C PHE A 49 -13.44 14.10 6.76
N GLU A 50 -13.43 14.77 5.61
CA GLU A 50 -12.53 14.43 4.52
C GLU A 50 -11.11 14.87 4.88
N ILE A 51 -10.19 13.91 5.00
CA ILE A 51 -8.81 14.16 5.41
C ILE A 51 -7.81 14.02 4.27
N ASP A 52 -8.16 13.32 3.19
CA ASP A 52 -7.31 13.15 2.02
C ASP A 52 -8.15 12.61 0.84
N HIS A 53 -7.58 12.58 -0.36
CA HIS A 53 -8.15 11.91 -1.52
C HIS A 53 -7.09 11.11 -2.29
N CYS A 54 -7.52 10.07 -2.96
CA CYS A 54 -6.67 9.24 -3.80
C CYS A 54 -7.39 8.93 -5.11
N GLY A 55 -7.06 9.70 -6.16
CA GLY A 55 -7.80 9.70 -7.41
C GLY A 55 -9.26 10.11 -7.19
N SER A 56 -10.20 9.26 -7.58
CA SER A 56 -11.64 9.41 -7.36
C SER A 56 -12.11 9.04 -5.94
N SER A 57 -11.25 8.37 -5.16
CA SER A 57 -11.62 7.92 -3.81
C SER A 57 -11.34 9.00 -2.77
N LYS A 58 -12.22 9.11 -1.78
CA LYS A 58 -12.09 10.05 -0.65
C LYS A 58 -11.75 9.30 0.63
N ILE A 59 -10.91 9.90 1.47
CA ILE A 59 -10.52 9.33 2.76
C ILE A 59 -11.19 10.14 3.86
N PHE A 60 -11.91 9.45 4.73
CA PHE A 60 -12.69 10.04 5.80
C PHE A 60 -12.18 9.60 7.18
N LEU A 61 -12.09 10.57 8.08
CA LEU A 61 -12.07 10.37 9.52
C LEU A 61 -13.52 10.34 10.01
N VAL A 62 -13.92 9.24 10.64
CA VAL A 62 -15.31 8.96 11.01
C VAL A 62 -15.44 8.93 12.53
N TYR A 63 -16.26 9.83 13.07
CA TYR A 63 -16.64 9.85 14.49
C TYR A 63 -18.03 9.24 14.68
N ASN A 64 -18.20 8.39 15.68
CA ASN A 64 -19.50 7.92 16.13
C ASN A 64 -20.09 8.91 17.15
N SER A 65 -21.23 9.52 16.82
CA SER A 65 -21.91 10.50 17.68
C SER A 65 -22.77 9.85 18.76
N ILE A 66 -23.16 8.59 18.59
CA ILE A 66 -23.94 7.83 19.57
C ILE A 66 -23.03 7.21 20.63
N LYS A 67 -21.87 6.71 20.21
CA LYS A 67 -20.87 6.05 21.06
C LYS A 67 -19.55 6.84 21.02
N PRO A 68 -19.46 7.96 21.76
CA PRO A 68 -18.28 8.83 21.73
C PRO A 68 -17.02 8.18 22.33
N ASP A 69 -17.18 7.11 23.10
CA ASP A 69 -16.06 6.36 23.69
C ASP A 69 -15.29 5.51 22.65
N ILE A 70 -15.84 5.33 21.44
CA ILE A 70 -15.18 4.61 20.36
C ILE A 70 -14.21 5.56 19.66
N GLU A 71 -12.96 5.13 19.51
CA GLU A 71 -11.96 5.90 18.78
C GLU A 71 -12.41 6.19 17.34
N PRO A 72 -12.08 7.37 16.78
CA PRO A 72 -12.42 7.69 15.40
C PRO A 72 -11.67 6.82 14.40
N ASN A 73 -12.40 6.16 13.51
CA ASN A 73 -11.83 5.24 12.52
C ASN A 73 -11.54 5.95 11.20
N ILE A 74 -10.69 5.35 10.35
CA ILE A 74 -10.37 5.86 9.01
C ILE A 74 -10.96 4.96 7.94
N TRP A 75 -11.67 5.56 6.99
CA TRP A 75 -12.37 4.87 5.92
C TRP A 75 -12.04 5.46 4.56
N LEU A 76 -11.98 4.61 3.55
CA LEU A 76 -11.94 4.99 2.15
C LEU A 76 -13.31 4.82 1.54
N TYR A 77 -13.77 5.86 0.86
CA TYR A 77 -14.97 5.86 0.05
C TYR A 77 -14.58 5.86 -1.41
N ASN A 78 -14.92 4.77 -2.11
CA ASN A 78 -14.65 4.65 -3.54
C ASN A 78 -15.95 4.94 -4.32
N GLU A 79 -15.93 6.03 -5.09
CA GLU A 79 -17.04 6.43 -5.96
C GLU A 79 -17.08 5.58 -7.25
N ASP A 80 -15.97 4.93 -7.62
CA ASP A 80 -15.88 4.11 -8.83
C ASP A 80 -16.47 2.71 -8.61
N ASN A 81 -17.34 2.27 -9.53
CA ASN A 81 -17.87 0.91 -9.65
C ASN A 81 -18.47 0.30 -8.35
N ASN A 82 -19.55 0.90 -7.84
CA ASN A 82 -20.50 0.42 -6.80
C ASN A 82 -20.57 1.20 -5.49
N ILE A 83 -19.97 2.40 -5.37
CA ILE A 83 -20.10 3.25 -4.16
C ILE A 83 -19.87 2.43 -2.88
N LYS A 84 -18.59 2.13 -2.59
CA LYS A 84 -18.23 1.22 -1.50
C LYS A 84 -17.33 1.88 -0.47
N TRP A 85 -17.56 1.50 0.78
CA TRP A 85 -16.75 1.88 1.93
C TRP A 85 -15.78 0.77 2.29
N TYR A 86 -14.52 1.14 2.52
CA TYR A 86 -13.44 0.25 2.91
C TYR A 86 -12.81 0.77 4.20
N LYS A 87 -12.79 -0.02 5.26
CA LYS A 87 -12.12 0.36 6.50
C LYS A 87 -10.61 0.29 6.27
N LEU A 88 -9.91 1.40 6.45
CA LEU A 88 -8.45 1.45 6.35
C LEU A 88 -7.77 1.23 7.70
N ALA A 89 -8.27 1.88 8.74
CA ALA A 89 -7.65 1.82 10.06
C ALA A 89 -8.66 2.02 11.20
N ASP A 90 -8.34 1.44 12.35
CA ASP A 90 -9.13 1.59 13.58
C ASP A 90 -8.90 2.93 14.29
N ASN A 91 -7.83 3.64 13.94
CA ASN A 91 -7.60 5.01 14.40
C ASN A 91 -6.63 5.76 13.49
N PHE A 92 -6.54 7.07 13.71
CA PHE A 92 -5.62 7.94 12.97
C PHE A 92 -4.15 7.52 13.13
N THR A 93 -3.73 7.11 14.33
CA THR A 93 -2.34 6.70 14.59
C THR A 93 -1.93 5.50 13.73
N LYS A 94 -2.80 4.49 13.62
CA LYS A 94 -2.57 3.32 12.77
C LYS A 94 -2.52 3.71 11.30
N TYR A 95 -3.44 4.57 10.84
CA TYR A 95 -3.42 5.11 9.48
C TYR A 95 -2.12 5.87 9.16
N PHE A 96 -1.68 6.75 10.06
CA PHE A 96 -0.43 7.48 9.92
C PHE A 96 0.78 6.53 9.83
N ARG A 97 0.82 5.47 10.64
CA ARG A 97 1.86 4.43 10.55
C ARG A 97 1.82 3.69 9.21
N MET A 98 0.64 3.40 8.67
CA MET A 98 0.50 2.77 7.35
C MET A 98 1.05 3.68 6.23
N MET A 99 0.77 4.98 6.30
CA MET A 99 1.34 5.97 5.38
C MET A 99 2.88 5.96 5.42
N LEU A 100 3.48 5.85 6.62
CA LEU A 100 4.93 5.72 6.79
C LEU A 100 5.48 4.40 6.24
N VAL A 101 4.81 3.27 6.50
CA VAL A 101 5.21 1.94 5.98
C VAL A 101 5.22 1.94 4.45
N HIS A 102 4.23 2.58 3.83
CA HIS A 102 4.13 2.71 2.39
C HIS A 102 4.98 3.84 1.81
N LEU A 103 5.72 4.58 2.65
CA LEU A 103 6.64 5.65 2.25
C LEU A 103 5.99 6.70 1.33
N GLY A 104 4.68 6.95 1.45
CA GLY A 104 3.96 7.84 0.54
C GLY A 104 3.93 7.36 -0.92
N LEU A 105 4.00 6.05 -1.17
CA LEU A 105 3.75 5.48 -2.49
C LEU A 105 2.34 5.88 -2.97
N PRO A 106 2.19 6.27 -4.24
CA PRO A 106 0.89 6.67 -4.76
C PRO A 106 -0.10 5.50 -4.68
N PHE A 107 -1.38 5.78 -4.38
CA PHE A 107 -2.44 4.77 -4.27
C PHE A 107 -2.24 3.70 -3.18
N TRP A 108 -1.46 3.99 -2.13
CA TRP A 108 -1.28 3.06 -1.02
C TRP A 108 -2.57 2.72 -0.26
N GLN A 109 -3.53 3.65 -0.22
CA GLN A 109 -4.85 3.41 0.39
C GLN A 109 -5.63 2.37 -0.41
N HIS A 110 -5.54 2.40 -1.75
CA HIS A 110 -6.15 1.39 -2.62
C HIS A 110 -5.47 0.03 -2.44
N CYS A 111 -4.14 0.01 -2.39
CA CYS A 111 -3.36 -1.20 -2.15
C CYS A 111 -3.78 -1.88 -0.83
N THR A 112 -3.90 -1.09 0.24
CA THR A 112 -4.33 -1.59 1.55
C THR A 112 -5.78 -2.08 1.53
N ALA A 113 -6.67 -1.39 0.82
CA ALA A 113 -8.07 -1.79 0.67
C ALA A 113 -8.27 -3.01 -0.26
N GLY A 114 -7.21 -3.52 -0.88
CA GLY A 114 -7.30 -4.61 -1.87
C GLY A 114 -7.96 -4.19 -3.17
N LEU A 115 -7.98 -2.88 -3.47
CA LEU A 115 -8.52 -2.34 -4.71
C LEU A 115 -7.52 -2.52 -5.86
N PRO A 116 -8.01 -2.70 -7.10
CA PRO A 116 -7.14 -2.82 -8.26
C PRO A 116 -6.33 -1.54 -8.45
N LEU A 117 -5.03 -1.69 -8.67
CA LEU A 117 -4.12 -0.59 -8.95
C LEU A 117 -3.96 -0.41 -10.46
N LYS A 118 -3.63 0.81 -10.89
CA LYS A 118 -3.22 1.05 -12.28
C LYS A 118 -1.90 0.33 -12.55
N THR A 119 -1.72 -0.24 -13.73
CA THR A 119 -0.52 -1.02 -14.08
C THR A 119 0.80 -0.28 -13.78
N TRP A 120 0.88 1.02 -14.08
CA TRP A 120 2.09 1.80 -13.80
C TRP A 120 2.37 1.98 -12.30
N ILE A 121 1.32 2.02 -11.45
CA ILE A 121 1.47 2.04 -9.99
C ILE A 121 2.05 0.70 -9.53
N GLU A 122 1.51 -0.41 -10.01
CA GLU A 122 2.01 -1.75 -9.67
C GLU A 122 3.50 -1.89 -10.00
N GLN A 123 3.94 -1.38 -11.16
CA GLN A 123 5.36 -1.37 -11.53
C GLN A 123 6.22 -0.59 -10.54
N ILE A 124 5.75 0.54 -10.02
CA ILE A 124 6.46 1.29 -8.97
C ILE A 124 6.54 0.47 -7.69
N TYR A 125 5.46 -0.20 -7.29
CA TYR A 125 5.48 -1.07 -6.13
C TYR A 125 6.45 -2.24 -6.33
N TYR A 126 6.47 -2.89 -7.49
CA TYR A 126 7.44 -3.95 -7.79
C TYR A 126 8.89 -3.48 -7.69
N LEU A 127 9.16 -2.22 -8.05
CA LEU A 127 10.49 -1.62 -7.99
C LEU A 127 10.90 -1.21 -6.56
N VAL A 128 10.02 -0.54 -5.83
CA VAL A 128 10.35 0.13 -4.56
C VAL A 128 10.06 -0.75 -3.34
N GLY A 129 8.95 -1.47 -3.34
CA GLY A 129 8.46 -2.20 -2.19
C GLY A 129 7.50 -3.32 -2.61
N PRO A 130 7.97 -4.37 -3.30
CA PRO A 130 7.10 -5.42 -3.81
C PRO A 130 6.31 -6.07 -2.68
N HIS A 131 6.93 -6.31 -1.53
CA HIS A 131 6.30 -6.89 -0.33
C HIS A 131 5.07 -6.13 0.20
N LEU A 132 4.84 -4.89 -0.26
CA LEU A 132 3.66 -4.10 0.10
C LEU A 132 2.42 -4.45 -0.73
N LEU A 133 2.59 -5.15 -1.87
CA LEU A 133 1.46 -5.61 -2.69
C LEU A 133 0.80 -6.85 -2.06
N PRO A 134 -0.55 -6.98 -2.14
CA PRO A 134 -1.25 -8.15 -1.59
C PRO A 134 -0.88 -9.48 -2.26
N ASN A 135 -0.43 -9.42 -3.52
CA ASN A 135 -0.18 -10.57 -4.39
C ASN A 135 1.30 -10.86 -4.65
N THR A 136 2.23 -10.15 -4.00
CA THR A 136 3.65 -10.44 -4.15
C THR A 136 4.00 -11.70 -3.41
N ILE A 137 3.88 -12.80 -4.14
CA ILE A 137 4.65 -14.03 -4.06
C ILE A 137 4.96 -14.41 -2.61
N LYS A 138 4.17 -15.33 -2.04
CA LYS A 138 4.65 -16.13 -0.91
C LYS A 138 6.05 -16.61 -1.29
N TYR A 139 7.08 -16.31 -0.49
CA TYR A 139 8.46 -16.66 -0.80
C TYR A 139 8.58 -18.16 -1.12
N THR A 140 8.40 -18.52 -2.38
CA THR A 140 8.64 -19.85 -2.93
C THR A 140 9.89 -19.72 -3.74
N ASP A 141 11.03 -19.71 -3.05
CA ASP A 141 12.36 -19.62 -3.61
C ASP A 141 12.60 -18.30 -4.41
N SER A 142 13.71 -17.62 -4.15
CA SER A 142 14.13 -16.51 -5.01
C SER A 142 14.11 -16.90 -6.48
N VAL A 143 13.93 -15.94 -7.40
CA VAL A 143 14.05 -16.18 -8.85
C VAL A 143 15.37 -16.88 -9.18
N ALA A 144 16.46 -16.55 -8.47
CA ALA A 144 17.73 -17.25 -8.60
C ALA A 144 17.61 -18.74 -8.25
N SER A 145 16.97 -19.09 -7.15
CA SER A 145 16.76 -20.50 -6.75
C SER A 145 15.80 -21.27 -7.66
N ASN A 146 14.88 -20.64 -8.38
CA ASN A 146 14.04 -21.35 -9.36
C ASN A 146 14.70 -21.42 -10.75
N LEU A 147 15.42 -20.38 -11.19
CA LEU A 147 16.08 -20.35 -12.50
C LEU A 147 17.40 -21.15 -12.54
N TRP A 148 18.05 -21.32 -11.38
CA TRP A 148 19.35 -22.01 -11.23
C TRP A 148 19.24 -23.31 -10.41
N LYS A 149 18.03 -23.81 -10.18
CA LYS A 149 17.80 -25.05 -9.41
C LYS A 149 18.49 -26.26 -10.05
N ASP A 150 18.54 -26.29 -11.37
CA ASP A 150 19.17 -27.34 -12.18
C ASP A 150 20.41 -26.84 -12.96
N GLY A 151 20.89 -25.64 -12.64
CA GLY A 151 22.12 -25.11 -13.25
C GLY A 151 23.34 -25.89 -12.75
N PRO A 152 24.37 -26.12 -13.59
CA PRO A 152 25.59 -26.73 -13.10
C PRO A 152 26.14 -25.88 -11.95
N PRO A 153 26.55 -26.48 -10.83
CA PRO A 153 27.13 -25.72 -9.73
C PRO A 153 28.29 -24.90 -10.29
N ASN A 154 28.38 -23.62 -9.90
CA ASN A 154 29.49 -22.74 -10.25
C ASN A 154 30.77 -23.25 -9.59
N ILE A 155 31.31 -24.36 -10.12
CA ILE A 155 32.60 -24.90 -9.76
C ILE A 155 33.61 -24.08 -10.53
N ILE A 156 34.11 -23.04 -9.87
CA ILE A 156 35.23 -22.28 -10.39
C ILE A 156 36.43 -23.23 -10.42
N ASP A 157 37.02 -23.43 -11.60
CA ASP A 157 38.18 -24.30 -11.77
C ASP A 157 39.34 -23.81 -10.89
N PRO A 158 39.80 -24.58 -9.88
CA PRO A 158 40.92 -24.15 -9.04
C PRO A 158 42.21 -23.86 -9.82
N ALA A 159 42.35 -24.38 -11.06
CA ALA A 159 43.48 -24.11 -11.93
C ALA A 159 43.53 -22.66 -12.43
N ILE A 160 42.42 -21.92 -12.47
CA ILE A 160 42.45 -20.48 -12.84
C ILE A 160 43.18 -19.62 -11.79
N PHE A 161 43.29 -20.10 -10.55
CA PHE A 161 44.05 -19.45 -9.49
C PHE A 161 45.50 -19.92 -9.41
N ARG A 162 45.89 -20.91 -10.23
CA ARG A 162 47.30 -21.30 -10.32
C ARG A 162 48.00 -20.26 -11.20
N GLY A 163 48.66 -19.31 -10.53
CA GLY A 163 49.62 -18.42 -11.19
C GLY A 163 50.58 -19.26 -12.01
N ARG A 164 50.90 -18.79 -13.24
CA ARG A 164 51.96 -19.40 -14.04
C ARG A 164 53.26 -19.21 -13.27
N ASP A 165 53.67 -20.22 -12.52
CA ASP A 165 55.04 -20.31 -12.03
C ASP A 165 55.94 -20.47 -13.25
N ASN A 166 56.41 -19.33 -13.77
CA ASN A 166 57.46 -19.27 -14.77
C ASN A 166 58.70 -19.93 -14.15
N LYS A 167 58.85 -21.25 -14.37
CA LYS A 167 60.13 -21.94 -14.18
C LYS A 167 61.12 -21.32 -15.16
N GLN A 168 61.81 -20.27 -14.73
CA GLN A 168 63.09 -19.86 -15.30
C GLN A 168 64.03 -21.06 -15.18
N ARG A 169 64.10 -21.87 -16.25
CA ARG A 169 65.12 -22.89 -16.42
C ARG A 169 66.42 -22.15 -16.72
N ASN A 170 67.18 -21.81 -15.67
CA ASN A 170 68.57 -21.41 -15.81
C ASN A 170 69.37 -22.60 -16.33
N SER A 171 69.58 -22.66 -17.64
CA SER A 171 70.61 -23.51 -18.24
C SER A 171 71.96 -22.83 -18.05
N ARG A 172 72.59 -23.03 -16.89
CA ARG A 172 74.04 -22.95 -16.75
C ARG A 172 74.57 -24.37 -16.68
N LYS A 173 75.19 -24.86 -17.76
CA LYS A 173 76.22 -25.88 -17.68
C LYS A 173 77.41 -25.45 -18.54
N LYS A 174 78.58 -25.61 -17.92
CA LYS A 174 79.94 -25.38 -18.41
C LYS A 174 80.23 -26.17 -19.66
#